data_AF-A0A8J5IS15-F1
#
_entry.id   AF-A0A8J5IS15-F1
#
_cell.length_a   1.000
_cell.length_b   1.000
_cell.length_c   1.000
_cell.angle_alpha   90.00
_cell.angle_beta   90.00
_cell.angle_gamma   90.00
#
_symmetry.space_group_name_H-M   'P 1'
#
loop_
_entity.id
_entity.type
_entity.pdbx_description
1 polymer ?
#
loop_
_entity_poly.entity_id
_entity_poly.type
_entity_poly.pdbx_seq_one_letter_code
_entity_poly.pdbx_strand_id
1 'polypeptide(L)'
;ALPELILVRVHDCQDTLVNEFPPGVIGTPAVNAQVKLKHFKYLPRASITVQQFAIVPAFSCTTEKLQGKTSPLERPGVPTRSEYVALSRTSALNKLTLTEEISPKYIANFKPPRETITKMQRLQKLIQVPPYITSEETLKFNEWKDKNCESVNEE
;
A
#
# COMPACT_ATOMS: atom_id res chain seq x y z
N ALA A 1 -36.31 -11.59 3.75
CA ALA A 1 -35.15 -12.25 3.13
C ALA A 1 -33.96 -11.32 3.25
N LEU A 2 -32.76 -11.83 3.54
CA LEU A 2 -31.54 -11.02 3.43
C LEU A 2 -31.26 -10.79 1.93
N PRO A 3 -30.82 -9.59 1.54
CA PRO A 3 -30.46 -9.34 0.15
C PRO A 3 -29.29 -10.25 -0.24
N GLU A 4 -29.37 -10.86 -1.43
CA GLU A 4 -28.33 -11.76 -1.95
C GLU A 4 -27.23 -11.00 -2.71
N LEU A 5 -27.56 -9.81 -3.22
CA LEU A 5 -26.72 -9.01 -4.10
C LEU A 5 -26.83 -7.52 -3.77
N ILE A 6 -25.69 -6.81 -3.76
CA ILE A 6 -25.64 -5.35 -3.87
C ILE A 6 -25.22 -4.98 -5.29
N LEU A 7 -26.00 -4.10 -5.93
CA LEU A 7 -25.65 -3.50 -7.21
C LEU A 7 -24.92 -2.18 -6.99
N VAL A 8 -23.76 -2.01 -7.63
CA VAL A 8 -22.93 -0.80 -7.57
C VAL A 8 -22.81 -0.25 -8.99
N ARG A 9 -23.15 1.03 -9.17
CA ARG A 9 -22.91 1.74 -10.42
C ARG A 9 -21.55 2.43 -10.37
N VAL A 10 -20.68 2.07 -11.30
CA VAL A 10 -19.38 2.72 -11.52
C VAL A 10 -19.63 4.09 -12.14
N HIS A 11 -19.09 5.13 -11.52
CA HIS A 11 -19.21 6.51 -12.00
C HIS A 11 -18.58 6.64 -13.40
N ASP A 12 -19.27 7.33 -14.31
CA ASP A 12 -18.88 7.56 -15.72
C ASP A 12 -18.59 6.31 -16.57
N CYS A 13 -18.98 5.11 -16.14
CA CYS A 13 -18.85 3.91 -16.95
C CYS A 13 -20.09 3.69 -17.83
N GLN A 14 -19.91 3.70 -19.15
CA GLN A 14 -20.97 3.46 -20.14
C GLN A 14 -20.88 2.06 -20.76
N ASP A 15 -19.90 1.26 -20.39
CA ASP A 15 -19.71 -0.10 -20.89
C ASP A 15 -20.54 -1.09 -20.08
N THR A 16 -21.01 -2.15 -20.75
CA THR A 16 -21.60 -3.31 -20.05
C THR A 16 -20.48 -4.16 -19.48
N LEU A 17 -20.33 -4.14 -18.15
CA LEU A 17 -19.26 -4.84 -17.44
C LEU A 17 -19.61 -6.30 -17.14
N VAL A 18 -20.90 -6.60 -16.96
CA VAL A 18 -21.43 -7.94 -16.71
C VAL A 18 -22.66 -8.13 -17.59
N ASN A 19 -22.71 -9.27 -18.30
CA ASN A 19 -23.87 -9.62 -19.12
C ASN A 19 -25.13 -9.63 -18.26
N GLU A 20 -26.25 -9.19 -18.84
CA GLU A 20 -27.56 -9.06 -18.18
C GLU A 20 -27.69 -7.89 -17.20
N PHE A 21 -26.61 -7.16 -16.90
CA PHE A 21 -26.67 -5.94 -16.09
C PHE A 21 -26.67 -4.67 -16.95
N PRO A 22 -27.27 -3.57 -16.47
CA PRO A 22 -27.18 -2.28 -17.14
C PRO A 22 -25.72 -1.80 -17.28
N PRO A 23 -25.44 -0.91 -18.25
CA PRO A 23 -24.12 -0.30 -18.39
C PRO A 23 -23.59 0.32 -17.09
N GLY A 24 -22.32 0.07 -16.81
CA GLY A 24 -21.63 0.54 -15.61
C GLY A 24 -22.08 -0.10 -14.30
N VAL A 25 -22.93 -1.13 -14.31
CA VAL A 25 -23.41 -1.80 -13.10
C VAL A 25 -22.65 -3.10 -12.86
N ILE A 26 -22.19 -3.29 -11.62
CA ILE A 26 -21.63 -4.55 -11.12
C ILE A 26 -22.41 -5.04 -9.91
N GLY A 27 -22.48 -6.35 -9.72
CA GLY A 27 -23.11 -6.98 -8.57
C GLY A 27 -22.07 -7.57 -7.63
N THR A 28 -22.20 -7.32 -6.34
CA THR A 28 -21.38 -7.95 -5.29
C THR A 28 -22.26 -8.86 -4.44
N PRO A 29 -22.02 -10.19 -4.44
CA PRO A 29 -22.81 -11.11 -3.63
C PRO A 29 -22.42 -11.04 -2.15
N ALA A 30 -23.32 -11.49 -1.29
CA ALA A 30 -22.98 -11.71 0.12
C ALA A 30 -21.97 -12.85 0.25
N VAL A 31 -20.90 -12.62 1.01
CA VAL A 31 -19.85 -13.62 1.28
C VAL A 31 -20.05 -14.18 2.68
N ASN A 32 -19.88 -15.50 2.79
CA ASN A 32 -19.87 -16.19 4.08
C ASN A 32 -18.43 -16.55 4.44
N ALA A 33 -17.93 -16.00 5.54
CA ALA A 33 -16.62 -16.30 6.08
C ALA A 33 -16.75 -16.91 7.47
N GLN A 34 -16.02 -17.99 7.74
CA GLN A 34 -15.94 -18.60 9.07
C GLN A 34 -14.56 -18.32 9.67
N VAL A 35 -14.54 -17.64 10.82
CA VAL A 35 -13.31 -17.38 11.59
C VAL A 35 -13.26 -18.35 12.76
N LYS A 36 -12.23 -19.21 12.78
CA LYS A 36 -12.00 -20.16 13.88
C LYS A 36 -11.22 -19.48 15.01
N LEU A 37 -11.73 -19.54 16.24
CA LEU A 37 -11.16 -18.85 17.41
C LEU A 37 -10.02 -19.65 18.08
N LYS A 38 -9.15 -20.27 17.28
CA LYS A 38 -8.12 -21.23 17.74
C LYS A 38 -7.11 -20.63 18.74
N HIS A 39 -6.94 -19.30 18.75
CA HIS A 39 -5.99 -18.61 19.61
C HIS A 39 -6.55 -18.22 20.99
N PHE A 40 -7.86 -18.40 21.23
CA PHE A 40 -8.47 -18.10 22.53
C PHE A 40 -8.45 -19.35 23.42
N LYS A 41 -7.70 -19.27 24.53
CA LYS A 41 -7.42 -20.39 25.45
C LYS A 41 -8.68 -21.12 25.96
N TYR A 42 -9.82 -20.44 26.02
CA TYR A 42 -11.09 -20.97 26.51
C TYR A 42 -12.13 -21.27 25.41
N LEU A 43 -11.82 -20.98 24.14
CA LEU A 43 -12.75 -21.12 23.01
C LEU A 43 -12.15 -21.85 21.79
N PRO A 44 -11.34 -22.92 21.96
CA PRO A 44 -10.60 -23.53 20.85
C PRO A 44 -11.49 -24.20 19.79
N ARG A 45 -12.76 -24.51 20.13
CA ARG A 45 -13.76 -25.11 19.23
C ARG A 45 -14.82 -24.12 18.74
N ALA A 46 -14.75 -22.86 19.15
CA ALA A 46 -15.69 -21.85 18.72
C ALA A 46 -15.32 -21.28 17.34
N SER A 47 -16.33 -20.98 16.55
CA SER A 47 -16.20 -20.25 15.30
C SER A 47 -17.24 -19.14 15.22
N ILE A 48 -16.86 -18.03 14.63
CA ILE A 48 -17.78 -16.95 14.26
C ILE A 48 -17.99 -17.05 12.75
N THR A 49 -19.25 -17.13 12.33
CA THR A 49 -19.61 -17.00 10.92
C THR A 49 -20.06 -15.57 10.66
N VAL A 50 -19.45 -14.93 9.69
CA VAL A 50 -19.78 -13.59 9.23
C VAL A 50 -20.35 -13.69 7.83
N GLN A 51 -21.60 -13.23 7.66
CA GLN A 51 -22.23 -13.05 6.36
C GLN A 51 -22.23 -11.55 6.05
N GLN A 52 -21.49 -11.14 5.03
CA GLN A 52 -21.36 -9.73 4.67
C GLN A 52 -21.03 -9.56 3.19
N PHE A 53 -21.51 -8.49 2.57
CA PHE A 53 -21.01 -8.06 1.27
C PHE A 53 -19.54 -7.62 1.38
N ALA A 54 -18.68 -8.09 0.47
CA ALA A 54 -17.25 -7.78 0.46
C ALA A 54 -16.97 -6.35 -0.05
N ILE A 55 -17.67 -5.36 0.48
CA ILE A 55 -17.54 -3.94 0.17
C ILE A 55 -17.18 -3.20 1.45
N VAL A 56 -16.15 -2.36 1.36
CA VAL A 56 -15.77 -1.44 2.43
C VAL A 56 -15.72 -0.03 1.83
N PRO A 57 -16.47 0.94 2.38
CA PRO A 57 -16.32 2.34 1.99
C PRO A 57 -14.87 2.78 2.18
N ALA A 58 -14.22 3.22 1.10
CA ALA A 58 -12.79 3.52 1.10
C ALA A 58 -12.47 5.02 1.27
N PHE A 59 -13.48 5.85 1.62
CA PHE A 59 -13.30 7.30 1.85
C PHE A 59 -12.30 7.61 2.97
N SER A 60 -12.17 6.71 3.95
CA SER A 60 -11.14 6.75 4.98
C SER A 60 -10.61 5.33 5.22
N CYS A 61 -9.30 5.15 5.10
CA CYS A 61 -8.66 3.85 5.32
C CYS A 61 -7.55 3.99 6.36
N THR A 62 -7.42 3.00 7.25
CA THR A 62 -6.26 2.97 8.16
C THR A 62 -5.00 2.60 7.38
N THR A 63 -3.85 3.02 7.89
CA THR A 63 -2.55 2.82 7.25
C THR A 63 -2.21 1.36 6.99
N GLU A 64 -2.66 0.45 7.85
CA GLU A 64 -2.45 -1.00 7.76
C GLU A 64 -3.21 -1.58 6.56
N LYS A 65 -4.41 -1.05 6.26
CA LYS A 65 -5.22 -1.46 5.11
C LYS A 65 -4.70 -0.90 3.78
N LEU A 66 -3.85 0.13 3.83
CA LEU A 66 -3.21 0.77 2.68
C LEU A 66 -1.80 0.22 2.37
N GLN A 67 -1.26 -0.64 3.23
CA GLN A 67 0.04 -1.27 2.97
C GLN A 67 -0.02 -2.08 1.67
N GLY A 68 0.75 -1.67 0.66
CA GLY A 68 0.81 -2.32 -0.66
C GLY A 68 -0.10 -1.71 -1.75
N LYS A 69 -0.83 -0.62 -1.47
CA LYS A 69 -1.67 0.10 -2.46
C LYS A 69 -1.15 1.52 -2.70
N THR A 70 -1.47 2.16 -3.82
CA THR A 70 -1.13 3.58 -4.09
C THR A 70 -2.41 4.41 -4.05
N SER A 71 -2.48 5.46 -3.22
CA SER A 71 -3.69 6.30 -3.06
C SER A 71 -3.33 7.70 -2.54
N PRO A 72 -4.05 8.77 -2.94
CA PRO A 72 -4.01 10.06 -2.26
C PRO A 72 -4.52 9.92 -0.82
N LEU A 73 -4.00 10.71 0.12
CA LEU A 73 -4.11 10.46 1.56
C LEU A 73 -4.48 11.74 2.33
N GLU A 74 -5.57 11.68 3.10
CA GLU A 74 -5.98 12.68 4.11
C GLU A 74 -6.03 12.00 5.49
N ARG A 75 -5.58 12.68 6.57
CA ARG A 75 -5.38 12.07 7.90
C ARG A 75 -6.36 12.56 8.97
N PRO A 76 -6.89 11.61 9.78
CA PRO A 76 -7.21 11.81 11.20
C PRO A 76 -6.38 10.85 12.11
N GLY A 77 -5.45 11.40 12.91
CA GLY A 77 -4.82 10.71 14.06
C GLY A 77 -3.56 9.84 13.81
N VAL A 78 -2.72 9.68 14.84
CA VAL A 78 -1.31 9.21 14.83
C VAL A 78 -1.13 7.71 15.15
N PRO A 79 -0.25 6.98 14.43
CA PRO A 79 0.89 6.31 15.09
C PRO A 79 2.25 6.39 14.35
N THR A 80 3.31 6.50 15.16
CA THR A 80 4.70 6.91 14.86
C THR A 80 5.52 6.11 13.84
N ARG A 81 5.00 5.00 13.27
CA ARG A 81 5.69 4.19 12.23
C ARG A 81 4.89 4.01 10.94
N SER A 82 3.57 4.22 10.98
CA SER A 82 2.71 4.05 9.81
C SER A 82 2.69 5.28 8.90
N GLU A 83 3.18 6.39 9.43
CA GLU A 83 3.23 7.67 8.74
C GLU A 83 4.19 7.67 7.52
N TYR A 84 5.31 6.92 7.53
CA TYR A 84 6.15 6.76 6.32
C TYR A 84 5.43 5.94 5.26
N VAL A 85 4.68 4.92 5.69
CA VAL A 85 3.85 4.13 4.78
C VAL A 85 2.82 5.04 4.12
N ALA A 86 2.21 5.96 4.87
CA ALA A 86 1.26 6.94 4.36
C ALA A 86 1.90 7.95 3.39
N LEU A 87 3.04 8.55 3.76
CA LEU A 87 3.75 9.51 2.91
C LEU A 87 4.22 8.87 1.60
N SER A 88 4.75 7.65 1.65
CA SER A 88 5.20 6.89 0.47
C SER A 88 4.08 6.41 -0.45
N ARG A 89 2.80 6.58 -0.08
CA ARG A 89 1.66 6.29 -0.99
C ARG A 89 1.44 7.37 -2.04
N THR A 90 1.92 8.59 -1.78
CA THR A 90 1.67 9.72 -2.68
C THR A 90 2.74 9.77 -3.75
N SER A 91 2.34 9.77 -5.03
CA SER A 91 3.27 9.81 -6.15
C SER A 91 3.86 11.21 -6.42
N ALA A 92 3.26 12.26 -5.85
CA ALA A 92 3.69 13.65 -6.03
C ALA A 92 3.35 14.49 -4.79
N LEU A 93 4.28 15.37 -4.37
CA LEU A 93 4.12 16.18 -3.16
C LEU A 93 2.93 17.14 -3.22
N ASN A 94 2.61 17.67 -4.40
CA ASN A 94 1.46 18.58 -4.58
C ASN A 94 0.08 17.90 -4.43
N LYS A 95 0.04 16.57 -4.31
CA LYS A 95 -1.16 15.77 -4.03
C LYS A 95 -1.25 15.31 -2.57
N LEU A 96 -0.28 15.70 -1.74
CA LEU A 96 -0.24 15.39 -0.33
C LEU A 96 -0.72 16.62 0.46
N THR A 97 -1.84 16.48 1.15
CA THR A 97 -2.32 17.49 2.10
C THR A 97 -2.08 16.97 3.51
N LEU A 98 -1.27 17.71 4.26
CA LEU A 98 -1.05 17.44 5.67
C LEU A 98 -2.04 18.27 6.48
N THR A 99 -2.81 17.60 7.34
CA THR A 99 -3.75 18.26 8.26
C THR A 99 -3.05 18.84 9.49
N GLU A 100 -1.85 18.36 9.80
CA GLU A 100 -0.98 18.82 10.89
C GLU A 100 0.48 18.87 10.44
N GLU A 101 1.28 19.74 11.05
CA GLU A 101 2.71 19.85 10.74
C GLU A 101 3.47 18.57 11.17
N ILE A 102 4.32 18.07 10.29
CA ILE A 102 5.19 16.93 10.61
C ILE A 102 6.32 17.42 11.51
N SER A 103 6.30 17.02 12.78
CA SER A 103 7.33 17.45 13.73
C SER A 103 8.75 16.95 13.34
N PRO A 104 9.80 17.75 13.60
CA PRO A 104 11.19 17.31 13.41
C PRO A 104 11.54 16.05 14.21
N LYS A 105 10.92 15.88 15.39
CA LYS A 105 11.06 14.68 16.24
C LYS A 105 10.53 13.42 15.55
N TYR A 106 9.45 13.55 14.77
CA TYR A 106 8.95 12.46 13.95
C TYR A 106 9.93 12.14 12.80
N ILE A 107 10.45 13.15 12.09
CA ILE A 107 11.43 12.97 11.00
C ILE A 107 12.68 12.24 11.52
N ALA A 108 13.15 12.57 12.73
CA ALA A 108 14.28 11.91 13.36
C ALA A 108 14.08 10.40 13.56
N ASN A 109 12.83 9.91 13.69
CA ASN A 109 12.54 8.48 13.78
C ASN A 109 12.78 7.72 12.46
N PHE A 110 12.91 8.42 11.33
CA PHE A 110 13.21 7.83 10.01
C PHE A 110 14.69 7.77 9.71
N LYS A 111 15.56 8.22 10.62
CA LYS A 111 16.99 8.00 10.47
C LYS A 111 17.26 6.50 10.64
N PRO A 112 17.57 5.75 9.57
CA PRO A 112 17.80 4.32 9.70
C PRO A 112 19.01 4.09 10.61
N PRO A 113 19.00 3.02 11.43
CA PRO A 113 20.18 2.63 12.20
C PRO A 113 21.40 2.45 11.29
N ARG A 114 22.60 2.77 11.79
CA ARG A 114 23.85 2.67 11.00
C ARG A 114 24.01 1.30 10.33
N GLU A 115 23.67 0.22 11.04
CA GLU A 115 23.71 -1.14 10.51
C GLU A 115 22.81 -1.33 9.27
N THR A 116 21.64 -0.70 9.27
CA THR A 116 20.71 -0.74 8.12
C THR A 116 21.29 0.03 6.94
N ILE A 117 21.92 1.19 7.18
CA ILE A 117 22.63 1.95 6.15
C ILE A 117 23.75 1.12 5.55
N THR A 118 24.64 0.56 6.37
CA THR A 118 25.76 -0.27 5.93
C THR A 118 25.28 -1.49 5.12
N LYS A 119 24.20 -2.13 5.56
CA LYS A 119 23.62 -3.28 4.84
C LYS A 119 23.02 -2.86 3.50
N MET A 120 22.30 -1.74 3.44
CA MET A 120 21.74 -1.22 2.19
C MET A 120 22.84 -0.84 1.19
N GLN A 121 23.91 -0.19 1.66
CA GLN A 121 25.09 0.11 0.84
C GLN A 121 25.75 -1.16 0.30
N ARG A 122 25.90 -2.19 1.14
CA ARG A 122 26.41 -3.50 0.69
C ARG A 122 25.51 -4.11 -0.38
N LEU A 123 24.19 -4.09 -0.20
CA LEU A 123 23.24 -4.64 -1.16
C LEU A 123 23.26 -3.88 -2.49
N GLN A 124 23.38 -2.56 -2.46
CA GLN A 124 23.53 -1.74 -3.67
C GLN A 124 24.79 -2.09 -4.45
N LYS A 125 25.92 -2.33 -3.78
CA LYS A 125 27.17 -2.78 -4.40
C LYS A 125 27.07 -4.16 -5.06
N LEU A 126 26.10 -4.98 -4.65
CA LEU A 126 25.85 -6.31 -5.20
C LEU A 126 24.85 -6.31 -6.37
N ILE A 127 24.27 -5.15 -6.72
CA ILE A 127 23.38 -5.05 -7.88
C ILE A 127 24.23 -5.27 -9.13
N GLN A 128 23.94 -6.38 -9.81
CA GLN A 128 24.56 -6.73 -11.08
C GLN A 128 23.52 -6.63 -12.18
N VAL A 129 23.99 -6.25 -13.37
CA VAL A 129 23.17 -6.16 -14.55
C VAL A 129 23.01 -7.56 -15.16
N PRO A 130 21.79 -8.01 -15.50
CA PRO A 130 21.59 -9.29 -16.15
C PRO A 130 22.32 -9.35 -17.51
N PRO A 131 22.83 -10.52 -17.93
CA PRO A 131 23.62 -10.65 -19.16
C PRO A 131 22.83 -10.40 -20.45
N TYR A 132 21.51 -10.36 -20.39
CA TYR A 132 20.61 -10.16 -21.52
C TYR A 132 20.11 -8.72 -21.67
N ILE A 133 20.66 -7.77 -20.90
CA ILE A 133 20.22 -6.38 -20.93
C ILE A 133 20.61 -5.70 -22.26
N THR A 134 19.83 -4.70 -22.69
CA THR A 134 20.19 -3.90 -23.87
C THR A 134 21.31 -2.90 -23.55
N SER A 135 22.01 -2.40 -24.57
CA SER A 135 23.06 -1.38 -24.41
C SER A 135 22.51 -0.06 -23.85
N GLU A 136 21.28 0.30 -24.21
CA GLU A 136 20.62 1.52 -23.70
C GLU A 136 20.31 1.42 -22.20
N GLU A 137 19.79 0.27 -21.76
CA GLU A 137 19.51 0.02 -20.35
C GLU A 137 20.80 -0.12 -19.52
N THR A 138 21.89 -0.62 -20.13
CA THR A 138 23.23 -0.65 -19.50
C THR A 138 23.74 0.75 -19.24
N LEU A 139 23.60 1.67 -20.21
CA LEU A 139 23.94 3.08 -20.06
C LEU A 139 23.14 3.73 -18.93
N LYS A 140 21.82 3.55 -18.92
CA LYS A 140 20.94 4.06 -17.84
C LYS A 140 21.33 3.50 -16.46
N PHE A 141 21.71 2.22 -16.40
CA PHE A 141 22.17 1.60 -15.16
C PHE A 141 23.50 2.20 -14.68
N ASN A 142 24.46 2.41 -15.57
CA ASN A 142 25.75 3.02 -15.21
C ASN A 142 25.57 4.47 -14.76
N GLU A 143 24.77 5.27 -15.47
CA GLU A 143 24.42 6.63 -15.03
C GLU A 143 23.74 6.66 -13.66
N TRP A 144 22.83 5.72 -13.39
CA TRP A 144 22.23 5.57 -12.07
C TRP A 144 23.27 5.19 -11.01
N LYS A 145 24.16 4.24 -11.34
CA LYS A 145 25.18 3.75 -10.42
C LYS A 145 26.15 4.86 -10.03
N ASP A 146 26.66 5.62 -10.99
CA ASP A 146 27.61 6.71 -10.75
C ASP A 146 26.96 7.80 -9.87
N LYS A 147 25.72 8.21 -10.20
CA LYS A 147 24.96 9.21 -9.40
C LYS A 147 24.68 8.78 -7.96
N ASN A 148 24.47 7.48 -7.71
CA ASN A 148 24.01 6.98 -6.41
C ASN A 148 25.11 6.29 -5.58
N CYS A 149 26.27 6.00 -6.18
CA CYS A 149 27.40 5.36 -5.50
C CYS A 149 28.58 6.31 -5.22
N GLU A 150 28.66 7.47 -5.87
CA GLU A 150 29.73 8.47 -5.61
C GLU A 150 29.44 9.41 -4.43
N SER A 151 28.20 9.51 -3.96
CA SER A 151 27.79 10.46 -2.90
C SER A 151 28.09 10.02 -1.46
N VAL A 152 29.00 9.08 -1.23
CA VAL A 152 29.35 8.58 0.12
C VAL A 152 30.86 8.61 0.37
N ASN A 153 31.51 9.70 -0.03
CA ASN A 153 32.83 10.08 0.46
C ASN A 153 32.82 11.60 0.69
N GLU A 154 32.19 12.07 1.77
CA GLU A 154 32.61 13.26 2.53
C GLU A 154 31.69 13.45 3.76
N GLU A 155 32.36 13.64 4.92
CA GLU A 155 31.90 13.90 6.30
C GLU A 155 31.45 12.72 7.21
#